data_AF-A0A8T7LZF3-F1
#
_entry.id   AF-A0A8T7LZF3-F1
#
_cell.length_a   1.000
_cell.length_b   1.000
_cell.length_c   1.000
_cell.angle_alpha   90.00
_cell.angle_beta   90.00
_cell.angle_gamma   90.00
#
_symmetry.space_group_name_H-M   'P 1'
#
loop_
_entity.id
_entity.type
_entity.pdbx_description
1 polymer ?
#
loop_
_entity_poly.entity_id
_entity_poly.type
_entity_poly.pdbx_seq_one_letter_code
_entity_poly.pdbx_strand_id
1 'polypeptide(L)'
;MRKPGLYIPIIIIYLSAALVLIDFFTSNVVEGFASLLGLWASIIMAFAVLVGLGNVVRVHFGRVLKRESGYVYSLILLLSAGGVLIAGIIGRVTNLQDDVTNWIYQYIYQPLSTTLFSLLAFLMVSAAVKALRIGTVESTLMMVGALIVLLGQVALQPFGGLSDLAHWFQNYPVMGVLRGVLIGAALGAIATSLRYILGVDNRYLG
;
A
#
# COMPACT_ATOMS: atom_id res chain seq x y z
N MET A 1 10.08 10.39 35.04
CA MET A 1 9.80 9.19 35.87
C MET A 1 8.65 8.43 35.24
N ARG A 2 8.89 7.20 34.71
CA ARG A 2 7.89 6.39 33.99
C ARG A 2 6.79 5.92 34.95
N LYS A 3 5.51 6.05 34.58
CA LYS A 3 4.38 5.57 35.40
C LYS A 3 4.44 4.03 35.51
N PRO A 4 4.39 3.43 36.70
CA PRO A 4 4.55 1.98 36.91
C PRO A 4 3.45 1.12 36.25
N GLY A 5 2.32 1.71 35.83
CA GLY A 5 1.26 1.01 35.10
C GLY A 5 1.59 0.65 33.63
N LEU A 6 2.72 1.12 33.08
CA LEU A 6 3.06 0.92 31.66
C LEU A 6 3.81 -0.39 31.37
N TYR A 7 4.35 -1.07 32.40
CA TYR A 7 5.18 -2.27 32.18
C TYR A 7 4.35 -3.50 31.77
N ILE A 8 3.10 -3.60 32.25
CA ILE A 8 2.24 -4.75 31.97
C ILE A 8 1.90 -4.86 30.46
N PRO A 9 1.40 -3.80 29.78
CA PRO A 9 1.17 -3.86 28.34
C PRO A 9 2.42 -4.17 27.52
N ILE A 10 3.56 -3.59 27.91
CA ILE A 10 4.84 -3.77 27.22
C ILE A 10 5.29 -5.23 27.28
N ILE A 11 5.21 -5.85 28.46
CA ILE A 11 5.57 -7.27 28.65
C ILE A 11 4.66 -8.18 27.82
N ILE A 12 3.35 -7.90 27.79
CA ILE A 12 2.39 -8.65 26.96
C ILE A 12 2.76 -8.55 25.48
N ILE A 13 3.10 -7.36 24.99
CA ILE A 13 3.47 -7.16 23.58
C ILE A 13 4.74 -7.93 23.24
N TYR A 14 5.81 -7.83 24.04
CA TYR A 14 7.05 -8.57 23.78
C TYR A 14 6.85 -10.08 23.81
N LEU A 15 6.09 -10.60 24.78
CA LEU A 15 5.78 -12.03 24.86
C LEU A 15 4.95 -12.47 23.65
N SER A 16 3.93 -11.70 23.26
CA SER A 16 3.10 -12.03 22.10
C SER A 16 3.91 -12.06 20.80
N ALA A 17 4.81 -11.09 20.58
CA ALA A 17 5.67 -11.05 19.41
C ALA A 17 6.65 -12.23 19.38
N ALA A 18 7.25 -12.58 20.52
CA ALA A 18 8.14 -13.73 20.62
C ALA A 18 7.42 -15.04 20.32
N LEU A 19 6.20 -15.23 20.85
CA LEU A 19 5.39 -16.43 20.59
C LEU A 19 4.99 -16.56 19.12
N VAL A 20 4.67 -15.45 18.43
CA VAL A 20 4.40 -15.47 16.99
C VAL A 20 5.63 -15.89 16.19
N LEU A 21 6.80 -15.35 16.53
CA LEU A 21 8.05 -15.71 15.85
C LEU A 21 8.40 -17.19 16.08
N ILE A 22 8.20 -17.69 17.31
CA ILE A 22 8.45 -19.11 17.64
C ILE A 22 7.49 -20.01 16.85
N ASP A 23 6.18 -19.71 16.83
CA ASP A 23 5.18 -20.47 16.05
C ASP A 23 5.50 -20.44 14.54
N PHE A 24 5.93 -19.28 14.02
CA PHE A 24 6.27 -19.15 12.60
C PHE A 24 7.49 -19.98 12.17
N PHE A 25 8.54 -20.05 13.00
CA PHE A 25 9.81 -20.70 12.66
C PHE A 25 9.93 -22.15 13.17
N THR A 26 9.10 -22.57 14.13
CA THR A 26 9.19 -23.91 14.74
C THR A 26 7.87 -24.66 14.62
N SER A 27 7.90 -25.86 14.04
CA SER A 27 6.66 -26.58 13.71
C SER A 27 6.02 -27.36 14.87
N ASN A 28 6.54 -27.31 16.12
CA ASN A 28 6.07 -28.18 17.21
C ASN A 28 6.15 -27.58 18.64
N VAL A 29 6.53 -26.31 18.82
CA VAL A 29 6.77 -25.74 20.17
C VAL A 29 5.57 -24.92 20.65
N VAL A 30 5.01 -24.11 19.75
CA VAL A 30 3.81 -23.30 19.97
C VAL A 30 3.05 -23.40 18.67
N GLU A 31 1.90 -24.08 18.66
CA GLU A 31 1.08 -24.23 17.45
C GLU A 31 -0.16 -23.33 17.53
N GLY A 32 -0.39 -22.54 16.48
CA GLY A 32 -1.65 -21.83 16.27
C GLY A 32 -1.78 -20.47 16.98
N PHE A 33 -0.77 -20.02 17.72
CA PHE A 33 -0.77 -18.71 18.36
C PHE A 33 -0.69 -17.56 17.35
N ALA A 34 0.15 -17.70 16.32
CA ALA A 34 0.22 -16.80 15.18
C ALA A 34 -1.11 -16.78 14.39
N SER A 35 -1.75 -17.94 14.24
CA SER A 35 -3.07 -18.03 13.60
C SER A 35 -4.15 -17.30 14.40
N LEU A 36 -4.14 -17.43 15.73
CA LEU A 36 -5.05 -16.73 16.63
C LEU A 36 -4.85 -15.22 16.53
N LEU A 37 -3.61 -14.74 16.66
CA LEU A 37 -3.32 -13.31 16.51
C LEU A 37 -3.61 -12.79 15.10
N GLY A 38 -3.42 -13.61 14.07
CA GLY A 38 -3.85 -13.31 12.70
C GLY A 38 -5.36 -13.12 12.59
N LEU A 39 -6.16 -13.94 13.28
CA LEU A 39 -7.61 -13.80 13.34
C LEU A 39 -8.01 -12.49 14.04
N TRP A 40 -7.42 -12.17 15.20
CA TRP A 40 -7.64 -10.89 15.88
C TRP A 40 -7.25 -9.70 15.00
N ALA A 41 -6.11 -9.77 14.32
CA ALA A 41 -5.68 -8.74 13.37
C ALA A 41 -6.67 -8.58 12.21
N SER A 42 -7.18 -9.68 11.67
CA SER A 42 -8.20 -9.68 10.62
C SER A 42 -9.50 -9.00 11.07
N ILE A 43 -9.97 -9.30 12.29
CA ILE A 43 -11.14 -8.63 12.88
C ILE A 43 -10.87 -7.12 13.02
N ILE A 44 -9.72 -6.72 13.57
CA ILE A 44 -9.36 -5.30 13.73
C ILE A 44 -9.28 -4.61 12.37
N MET A 45 -8.69 -5.24 11.35
CA MET A 45 -8.63 -4.71 9.99
C MET A 45 -10.02 -4.52 9.39
N ALA A 46 -10.94 -5.47 9.60
CA ALA A 46 -12.32 -5.33 9.15
C ALA A 46 -13.00 -4.11 9.79
N PHE A 47 -12.85 -3.92 11.11
CA PHE A 47 -13.35 -2.71 11.78
C PHE A 47 -12.65 -1.43 11.31
N ALA A 48 -11.34 -1.48 11.06
CA ALA A 48 -10.59 -0.33 10.57
C ALA A 48 -11.08 0.13 9.20
N VAL A 49 -11.43 -0.80 8.31
CA VAL A 49 -12.08 -0.49 7.03
C VAL A 49 -13.42 0.21 7.25
N LEU A 50 -14.26 -0.29 8.17
CA LEU A 50 -15.54 0.35 8.50
C LEU A 50 -15.36 1.76 9.06
N VAL A 51 -14.40 1.96 9.97
CA VAL A 51 -14.07 3.28 10.53
C VAL A 51 -13.54 4.20 9.44
N GLY A 52 -12.69 3.71 8.54
CA GLY A 52 -12.17 4.45 7.39
C GLY A 52 -13.29 4.92 6.46
N LEU A 53 -14.21 4.02 6.10
CA LEU A 53 -15.39 4.35 5.30
C LEU A 53 -16.29 5.35 6.02
N GLY A 54 -16.55 5.15 7.31
CA GLY A 54 -17.33 6.05 8.14
C GLY A 54 -16.72 7.46 8.21
N ASN A 55 -15.39 7.56 8.29
CA ASN A 55 -14.69 8.84 8.26
C ASN A 55 -14.85 9.55 6.91
N VAL A 56 -14.70 8.83 5.80
CA VAL A 56 -14.93 9.37 4.44
C VAL A 56 -16.35 9.89 4.31
N VAL A 57 -17.35 9.09 4.70
CA VAL A 57 -18.75 9.50 4.68
C VAL A 57 -18.97 10.75 5.54
N ARG A 58 -18.53 10.74 6.81
CA ARG A 58 -18.69 11.86 7.73
C ARG A 58 -18.09 13.15 7.18
N VAL A 59 -16.85 13.10 6.69
CA VAL A 59 -16.14 14.28 6.17
C VAL A 59 -16.83 14.81 4.92
N HIS A 60 -17.04 13.96 3.92
CA HIS A 60 -17.56 14.40 2.62
C HIS A 60 -19.05 14.75 2.67
N PHE A 61 -19.83 14.07 3.50
CA PHE A 61 -21.23 14.42 3.72
C PHE A 61 -21.36 15.81 4.35
N GLY A 62 -20.50 16.12 5.34
CA GLY A 62 -20.41 17.46 5.91
C GLY A 62 -20.08 18.54 4.87
N ARG A 63 -19.12 18.30 3.96
CA ARG A 63 -18.79 19.25 2.88
C ARG A 63 -19.95 19.46 1.91
N VAL A 64 -20.71 18.40 1.60
CA VAL A 64 -21.88 18.48 0.72
C VAL A 64 -23.00 19.29 1.36
N LEU A 65 -23.32 19.03 2.63
CA LEU A 65 -24.33 19.79 3.38
C LEU A 65 -23.99 21.28 3.47
N LYS A 66 -22.73 21.59 3.78
CA LYS A 66 -22.24 22.96 3.93
C LYS A 66 -21.91 23.66 2.60
N ARG A 67 -22.00 22.95 1.47
CA ARG A 67 -21.63 23.43 0.13
C ARG A 67 -20.23 24.06 0.07
N GLU A 68 -19.26 23.41 0.71
CA GLU A 68 -17.87 23.86 0.70
C GLU A 68 -17.24 23.79 -0.69
N SER A 69 -16.11 24.46 -0.90
CA SER A 69 -15.39 24.39 -2.18
C SER A 69 -15.07 22.94 -2.55
N GLY A 70 -15.42 22.54 -3.77
CA GLY A 70 -15.28 21.16 -4.24
C GLY A 70 -16.34 20.17 -3.71
N TYR A 71 -17.49 20.65 -3.20
CA TYR A 71 -18.57 19.76 -2.74
C TYR A 71 -19.09 18.82 -3.83
N VAL A 72 -19.04 19.20 -5.11
CA VAL A 72 -19.44 18.36 -6.24
C VAL A 72 -18.59 17.09 -6.31
N TYR A 73 -17.26 17.21 -6.15
CA TYR A 73 -16.37 16.05 -6.09
C TYR A 73 -16.66 15.18 -4.87
N SER A 74 -17.03 15.80 -3.75
CA SER A 74 -17.45 15.07 -2.54
C SER A 74 -18.75 14.32 -2.75
N LEU A 75 -19.70 14.90 -3.49
CA LEU A 75 -20.96 14.24 -3.87
C LEU A 75 -20.69 13.06 -4.81
N ILE A 76 -19.88 13.24 -5.84
CA ILE A 76 -19.51 12.17 -6.78
C ILE A 76 -18.84 11.02 -6.02
N LEU A 77 -17.93 11.32 -5.07
CA LEU A 77 -17.27 10.32 -4.23
C LEU A 77 -18.28 9.53 -3.38
N LEU A 78 -19.22 10.22 -2.73
CA LEU A 78 -20.23 9.53 -1.89
C LEU A 78 -21.15 8.66 -2.73
N LEU A 79 -21.58 9.15 -3.90
CA LEU A 79 -22.42 8.39 -4.82
C LEU A 79 -21.70 7.18 -5.40
N SER A 80 -20.43 7.32 -5.79
CA SER A 80 -19.65 6.21 -6.32
C SER A 80 -19.30 5.18 -5.24
N ALA A 81 -18.92 5.62 -4.03
CA ALA A 81 -18.69 4.73 -2.90
C ALA A 81 -19.96 3.95 -2.54
N GLY A 82 -21.11 4.63 -2.46
CA GLY A 82 -22.41 3.99 -2.24
C GLY A 82 -22.77 3.02 -3.36
N GLY A 83 -22.58 3.42 -4.62
CA GLY A 83 -22.84 2.59 -5.79
C GLY A 83 -22.04 1.29 -5.79
N VAL A 84 -20.73 1.34 -5.50
CA VAL A 84 -19.87 0.15 -5.42
C VAL A 84 -20.29 -0.76 -4.26
N LEU A 85 -20.63 -0.20 -3.09
CA LEU A 85 -21.10 -1.00 -1.95
C LEU A 85 -22.42 -1.71 -2.25
N ILE A 86 -23.38 -0.99 -2.82
CA ILE A 86 -24.68 -1.55 -3.21
C ILE A 86 -24.49 -2.63 -4.27
N ALA A 87 -23.68 -2.37 -5.30
CA ALA A 87 -23.37 -3.32 -6.35
C ALA A 87 -22.71 -4.60 -5.80
N GLY A 88 -21.76 -4.46 -4.88
CA GLY A 88 -21.12 -5.60 -4.22
C GLY A 88 -22.09 -6.42 -3.36
N ILE A 89 -23.01 -5.77 -2.64
CA ILE A 89 -24.04 -6.45 -1.85
C ILE A 89 -25.02 -7.19 -2.76
N ILE A 90 -25.54 -6.52 -3.81
CA ILE A 90 -26.45 -7.14 -4.78
C ILE A 90 -25.78 -8.34 -5.44
N GLY A 91 -24.55 -8.17 -5.94
CA GLY A 91 -23.79 -9.26 -6.55
C GLY A 91 -23.65 -10.46 -5.61
N ARG A 92 -23.37 -10.22 -4.32
CA ARG A 92 -23.33 -11.31 -3.33
C ARG A 92 -24.68 -11.97 -3.12
N VAL A 93 -25.77 -11.20 -3.01
CA VAL A 93 -27.13 -11.72 -2.79
C VAL A 93 -27.62 -12.51 -4.00
N THR A 94 -27.24 -12.12 -5.22
CA THR A 94 -27.65 -12.77 -6.47
C THR A 94 -26.68 -13.85 -6.94
N ASN A 95 -25.63 -14.17 -6.18
CA ASN A 95 -24.53 -15.06 -6.58
C ASN A 95 -23.80 -14.64 -7.89
N LEU A 96 -23.81 -13.34 -8.20
CA LEU A 96 -23.09 -12.71 -9.32
C LEU A 96 -21.95 -11.82 -8.82
N GLN A 97 -21.41 -12.12 -7.63
CA GLN A 97 -20.45 -11.24 -6.95
C GLN A 97 -19.20 -11.03 -7.81
N ASP A 98 -18.72 -12.09 -8.44
CA ASP A 98 -17.55 -12.05 -9.30
C ASP A 98 -17.82 -11.20 -10.55
N ASP A 99 -18.97 -11.34 -11.19
CA ASP A 99 -19.30 -10.58 -12.41
C ASP A 99 -19.40 -9.08 -12.15
N VAL A 100 -20.17 -8.68 -11.12
CA VAL A 100 -20.40 -7.26 -10.82
C VAL A 100 -19.10 -6.60 -10.33
N THR A 101 -18.37 -7.26 -9.43
CA THR A 101 -17.13 -6.70 -8.88
C THR A 101 -16.04 -6.66 -9.94
N ASN A 102 -15.93 -7.69 -10.78
CA ASN A 102 -14.96 -7.76 -11.87
C ASN A 102 -15.25 -6.71 -12.95
N TRP A 103 -16.52 -6.47 -13.29
CA TRP A 103 -16.88 -5.40 -14.21
C TRP A 103 -16.45 -4.01 -13.70
N ILE A 104 -16.75 -3.71 -12.42
CA ILE A 104 -16.30 -2.46 -11.79
C ILE A 104 -14.77 -2.38 -11.80
N TYR A 105 -14.10 -3.49 -11.48
CA TYR A 105 -12.65 -3.56 -11.47
C TYR A 105 -12.04 -3.28 -12.85
N GLN A 106 -12.49 -3.98 -13.89
CA GLN A 106 -11.93 -3.90 -15.24
C GLN A 106 -12.26 -2.60 -15.95
N TYR A 107 -13.46 -2.06 -15.78
CA TYR A 107 -13.93 -0.92 -16.58
C TYR A 107 -13.85 0.42 -15.83
N ILE A 108 -13.72 0.42 -14.50
CA ILE A 108 -13.63 1.65 -13.71
C ILE A 108 -12.29 1.73 -13.00
N TYR A 109 -11.99 0.77 -12.12
CA TYR A 109 -10.79 0.86 -11.28
C TYR A 109 -9.50 0.74 -12.09
N GLN A 110 -9.40 -0.26 -12.97
CA GLN A 110 -8.19 -0.51 -13.75
C GLN A 110 -7.85 0.69 -14.66
N PRO A 111 -8.75 1.23 -15.49
CA PRO A 111 -8.45 2.40 -16.30
C PRO A 111 -8.06 3.62 -15.46
N LEU A 112 -8.79 3.93 -14.39
CA LEU A 112 -8.45 5.05 -13.50
C LEU A 112 -7.04 4.87 -12.90
N SER A 113 -6.72 3.68 -12.39
CA SER A 113 -5.40 3.39 -11.84
C SER A 113 -4.30 3.57 -12.91
N THR A 114 -4.53 3.07 -14.13
CA THR A 114 -3.56 3.22 -15.23
C THR A 114 -3.36 4.68 -15.61
N THR A 115 -4.43 5.51 -15.66
CA THR A 115 -4.28 6.94 -15.96
C THR A 115 -3.46 7.66 -14.88
N LEU A 116 -3.67 7.33 -13.60
CA LEU A 116 -2.87 7.88 -12.51
C LEU A 116 -1.40 7.45 -12.61
N PHE A 117 -1.14 6.18 -12.91
CA PHE A 117 0.23 5.70 -13.12
C PHE A 117 0.88 6.32 -14.37
N SER A 118 0.13 6.53 -15.45
CA SER A 118 0.62 7.22 -16.65
C SER A 118 0.96 8.69 -16.35
N LEU A 119 0.12 9.38 -15.58
CA LEU A 119 0.42 10.74 -15.11
C LEU A 119 1.68 10.77 -14.24
N LEU A 120 1.80 9.85 -13.29
CA LEU A 120 3.00 9.72 -12.47
C LEU A 120 4.25 9.42 -13.30
N ALA A 121 4.15 8.51 -14.28
CA ALA A 121 5.22 8.22 -15.23
C ALA A 121 5.63 9.47 -16.01
N PHE A 122 4.67 10.20 -16.56
CA PHE A 122 4.92 11.44 -17.28
C PHE A 122 5.61 12.49 -16.38
N LEU A 123 5.12 12.67 -15.16
CA LEU A 123 5.72 13.60 -14.18
C LEU A 123 7.15 13.18 -13.79
N MET A 124 7.38 11.88 -13.58
CA MET A 124 8.70 11.33 -13.30
C MET A 124 9.66 11.55 -14.47
N VAL A 125 9.23 11.29 -15.70
CA VAL A 125 10.05 11.55 -16.90
C VAL A 125 10.34 13.04 -17.04
N SER A 126 9.35 13.91 -16.83
CA SER A 126 9.54 15.37 -16.86
C SER A 126 10.56 15.83 -15.80
N ALA A 127 10.48 15.29 -14.59
CA ALA A 127 11.43 15.57 -13.51
C ALA A 127 12.82 15.01 -13.84
N ALA A 128 12.89 13.79 -14.37
CA ALA A 128 14.14 13.15 -14.77
C ALA A 128 14.82 13.93 -15.89
N VAL A 129 14.12 14.33 -16.96
CA VAL A 129 14.69 15.18 -18.03
C VAL A 129 15.23 16.50 -17.48
N LYS A 130 14.51 17.11 -16.53
CA LYS A 130 15.00 18.32 -15.84
C LYS A 130 16.29 18.04 -15.06
N ALA A 131 16.38 16.91 -14.37
CA ALA A 131 17.58 16.49 -13.64
C ALA A 131 18.74 16.13 -14.59
N LEU A 132 18.45 15.47 -15.71
CA LEU A 132 19.43 15.04 -16.72
C LEU A 132 20.08 16.23 -17.45
N ARG A 133 19.37 17.36 -17.55
CA ARG A 133 19.89 18.61 -18.14
C ARG A 133 20.96 19.29 -17.29
N ILE A 134 21.22 18.86 -16.05
CA ILE A 134 22.20 19.49 -15.16
C ILE A 134 23.65 19.20 -15.62
N GLY A 135 23.85 18.39 -16.67
CA GLY A 135 25.14 18.26 -17.35
C GLY A 135 26.21 17.56 -16.52
N THR A 136 25.79 16.79 -15.50
CA THR A 136 26.71 16.04 -14.65
C THR A 136 27.05 14.68 -15.26
N VAL A 137 28.21 14.12 -14.86
CA VAL A 137 28.65 12.79 -15.31
C VAL A 137 27.64 11.73 -14.87
N GLU A 138 27.10 11.86 -13.66
CA GLU A 138 26.09 10.98 -13.09
C GLU A 138 24.80 11.00 -13.93
N SER A 139 24.37 12.17 -14.38
CA SER A 139 23.19 12.32 -15.24
C SER A 139 23.37 11.59 -16.58
N THR A 140 24.55 11.71 -17.20
CA THR A 140 24.87 11.01 -18.45
C THR A 140 24.84 9.49 -18.27
N LEU A 141 25.41 8.97 -17.17
CA LEU A 141 25.37 7.54 -16.84
C LEU A 141 23.93 7.05 -16.62
N MET A 142 23.11 7.82 -15.90
CA MET A 142 21.70 7.51 -15.71
C MET A 142 20.93 7.49 -17.04
N MET A 143 21.20 8.43 -17.96
CA MET A 143 20.58 8.48 -19.27
C MET A 143 20.92 7.26 -20.12
N VAL A 144 22.20 6.86 -20.17
CA VAL A 144 22.64 5.67 -20.89
C VAL A 144 22.00 4.41 -20.31
N GLY A 145 22.00 4.27 -18.98
CA GLY A 145 21.34 3.14 -18.31
C GLY A 145 19.84 3.08 -18.59
N ALA A 146 19.14 4.21 -18.52
CA ALA A 146 17.72 4.30 -18.83
C ALA A 146 17.42 3.93 -20.29
N LEU A 147 18.24 4.39 -21.25
CA LEU A 147 18.09 4.03 -22.66
C LEU A 147 18.27 2.53 -22.90
N ILE A 148 19.28 1.90 -22.28
CA ILE A 148 19.51 0.45 -22.41
C ILE A 148 18.30 -0.34 -21.89
N VAL A 149 17.78 0.04 -20.72
CA VAL A 149 16.62 -0.64 -20.11
C VAL A 149 15.35 -0.41 -20.95
N LEU A 150 15.10 0.81 -21.42
CA LEU A 150 13.93 1.12 -22.26
C LEU A 150 14.00 0.36 -23.60
N LEU A 151 15.16 0.31 -24.24
CA LEU A 151 15.35 -0.43 -25.49
C LEU A 151 15.20 -1.94 -25.30
N GLY A 152 15.67 -2.49 -24.19
CA GLY A 152 15.49 -3.91 -23.87
C GLY A 152 14.04 -4.28 -23.53
N GLN A 153 13.23 -3.37 -22.97
CA GLN A 153 11.81 -3.61 -22.69
C GLN A 153 10.89 -3.52 -23.90
N VAL A 154 11.23 -2.73 -24.92
CA VAL A 154 10.42 -2.57 -26.15
C VAL A 154 10.41 -3.84 -27.01
N ALA A 155 11.04 -4.94 -26.57
CA ALA A 155 11.08 -6.22 -27.25
C ALA A 155 11.45 -6.03 -28.74
N LEU A 156 12.59 -5.39 -28.99
CA LEU A 156 13.26 -5.53 -30.28
C LEU A 156 13.72 -6.99 -30.37
N GLN A 157 12.79 -7.88 -30.74
CA GLN A 157 13.03 -9.30 -30.93
C GLN A 157 14.24 -9.66 -31.82
N PRO A 158 14.73 -8.78 -32.74
CA PRO A 158 15.98 -9.05 -33.44
C PRO A 158 17.24 -9.06 -32.56
N PHE A 159 17.22 -8.45 -31.37
CA PHE A 159 18.40 -8.26 -30.51
C PHE A 159 18.22 -8.94 -29.14
N GLY A 160 18.20 -10.28 -29.11
CA GLY A 160 17.94 -11.09 -27.91
C GLY A 160 18.77 -10.71 -26.67
N GLY A 161 20.05 -10.33 -26.85
CA GLY A 161 20.92 -9.94 -25.73
C GLY A 161 20.48 -8.69 -24.97
N LEU A 162 19.77 -7.75 -25.60
CA LEU A 162 19.22 -6.57 -24.92
C LEU A 162 17.97 -6.91 -24.09
N SER A 163 17.18 -7.89 -24.55
CA SER A 163 16.01 -8.38 -23.82
C SER A 163 16.42 -9.09 -22.53
N ASP A 164 17.45 -9.94 -22.58
CA ASP A 164 17.98 -10.65 -21.41
C ASP A 164 18.51 -9.68 -20.35
N LEU A 165 19.18 -8.62 -20.78
CA LEU A 165 19.72 -7.59 -19.90
C LEU A 165 18.60 -6.78 -19.22
N ALA A 166 17.52 -6.45 -19.95
CA ALA A 166 16.34 -5.81 -19.38
C ALA A 166 15.60 -6.73 -18.40
N HIS A 167 15.46 -8.03 -18.71
CA HIS A 167 14.88 -9.01 -17.80
C HIS A 167 15.72 -9.18 -16.53
N TRP A 168 17.05 -9.26 -16.65
CA TRP A 168 17.94 -9.28 -15.50
C TRP A 168 17.77 -8.02 -14.65
N PHE A 169 17.72 -6.85 -15.27
CA PHE A 169 17.53 -5.58 -14.57
C PHE A 169 16.21 -5.53 -13.77
N GLN A 170 15.11 -6.04 -14.35
CA GLN A 170 13.83 -6.13 -13.66
C GLN A 170 13.88 -7.13 -12.51
N ASN A 171 14.35 -8.36 -12.78
CA ASN A 171 14.26 -9.46 -11.82
C ASN A 171 15.20 -9.32 -10.61
N TYR A 172 16.32 -8.61 -10.76
CA TYR A 172 17.31 -8.46 -9.71
C TYR A 172 17.30 -7.04 -9.09
N PRO A 173 17.81 -5.97 -9.74
CA PRO A 173 17.75 -4.61 -9.19
C PRO A 173 16.35 -4.11 -8.83
N VAL A 174 15.39 -4.14 -9.76
CA VAL A 174 14.06 -3.55 -9.53
C VAL A 174 13.31 -4.30 -8.45
N MET A 175 13.29 -5.64 -8.51
CA MET A 175 12.70 -6.45 -7.45
C MET A 175 13.43 -6.31 -6.11
N GLY A 176 14.76 -6.09 -6.12
CA GLY A 176 15.54 -5.77 -4.93
C GLY A 176 15.10 -4.46 -4.29
N VAL A 177 14.91 -3.39 -5.07
CA VAL A 177 14.37 -2.11 -4.61
C VAL A 177 12.97 -2.27 -4.06
N LEU A 178 12.08 -2.98 -4.77
CA LEU A 178 10.70 -3.21 -4.33
C LEU A 178 10.66 -3.95 -2.98
N ARG A 179 11.47 -5.00 -2.83
CA ARG A 179 11.62 -5.72 -1.56
C ARG A 179 12.17 -4.81 -0.47
N GLY A 180 13.16 -3.98 -0.79
CA GLY A 180 13.72 -2.98 0.13
C GLY A 180 12.67 -1.99 0.63
N VAL A 181 11.80 -1.47 -0.26
CA VAL A 181 10.69 -0.58 0.10
C VAL A 181 9.69 -1.28 1.00
N LEU A 182 9.32 -2.53 0.70
CA LEU A 182 8.40 -3.32 1.52
C LEU A 182 8.98 -3.60 2.91
N ILE A 183 10.25 -3.99 3.00
CA ILE A 183 10.96 -4.19 4.26
C ILE A 183 11.04 -2.86 5.03
N GLY A 184 11.36 -1.76 4.36
CA GLY A 184 11.41 -0.43 4.95
C GLY A 184 10.06 0.01 5.53
N ALA A 185 8.96 -0.25 4.82
CA ALA A 185 7.62 0.02 5.31
C ALA A 185 7.27 -0.85 6.53
N ALA A 186 7.63 -2.15 6.50
CA ALA A 186 7.44 -3.04 7.63
C ALA A 186 8.26 -2.61 8.86
N LEU A 187 9.53 -2.26 8.67
CA LEU A 187 10.38 -1.70 9.73
C LEU A 187 9.86 -0.37 10.24
N GLY A 188 9.32 0.50 9.37
CA GLY A 188 8.67 1.74 9.77
C GLY A 188 7.43 1.50 10.65
N ALA A 189 6.62 0.49 10.30
CA ALA A 189 5.49 0.07 11.13
C ALA A 189 5.95 -0.48 12.49
N ILE A 190 7.00 -1.32 12.51
CA ILE A 190 7.61 -1.84 13.74
C ILE A 190 8.22 -0.72 14.59
N ALA A 191 8.89 0.26 13.98
CA ALA A 191 9.46 1.40 14.69
C ALA A 191 8.34 2.26 15.32
N THR A 192 7.24 2.44 14.60
CA THR A 192 6.07 3.16 15.11
C THR A 192 5.41 2.39 16.26
N SER A 193 5.24 1.06 16.14
CA SER A 193 4.73 0.24 17.24
C SER A 193 5.67 0.27 18.45
N LEU A 194 7.00 0.21 18.24
CA LEU A 194 7.99 0.32 19.31
C LEU A 194 7.96 1.69 20.00
N ARG A 195 7.75 2.77 19.26
CA ARG A 195 7.57 4.12 19.85
C ARG A 195 6.33 4.20 20.74
N TYR A 196 5.24 3.51 20.37
CA TYR A 196 4.07 3.37 21.22
C TYR A 196 4.35 2.51 22.46
N ILE A 197 5.06 1.39 22.31
CA ILE A 197 5.45 0.49 23.41
C ILE A 197 6.36 1.21 24.41
N LEU A 198 7.38 1.92 23.94
CA LEU A 198 8.34 2.62 24.79
C LEU A 198 7.76 3.88 25.46
N GLY A 199 6.50 4.23 25.18
CA GLY A 199 5.81 5.38 25.75
C GLY A 199 6.41 6.72 25.30
N VAL A 200 7.06 6.73 24.13
CA VAL A 200 7.63 7.95 23.53
C VAL A 200 6.51 8.76 22.85
N ASP A 201 5.57 8.07 22.19
CA ASP A 201 4.35 8.69 21.64
C ASP A 201 3.14 8.42 22.54
N ASN A 202 2.95 9.26 23.55
CA ASN A 202 1.82 9.19 24.50
C ASN A 202 0.56 9.95 24.02
N ARG A 203 0.32 10.09 22.71
CA ARG A 203 -0.83 10.87 22.19
C ARG A 203 -2.21 10.29 22.53
N TYR A 204 -2.26 9.05 23.02
CA TYR A 204 -3.48 8.38 23.48
C TYR A 204 -3.69 8.50 25.01
N LEU A 205 -2.75 9.13 25.74
CA LEU A 205 -2.84 9.32 27.20
C LEU A 205 -3.34 10.74 27.60
N GLY A 206 -3.78 11.55 26.63
CA GLY A 206 -4.13 12.96 26.79
C GLY A 206 -3.11 13.87 26.14
#